data_AF-A0A8K0VCF9-F1
#
_entry.id   AF-A0A8K0VCF9-F1
#
_cell.length_a   1.000
_cell.length_b   1.000
_cell.length_c   1.000
_cell.angle_alpha   90.00
_cell.angle_beta   90.00
_cell.angle_gamma   90.00
#
_symmetry.space_group_name_H-M   'P 1'
#
loop_
_entity.id
_entity.type
_entity.pdbx_description
1 polymer ?
#
loop_
_entity_poly.entity_id
_entity_poly.type
_entity_poly.pdbx_seq_one_letter_code
_entity_poly.pdbx_strand_id
1 'polypeptide(L)'
;MLSTQAAAQPMAALPAPDMIPPVPDPAAPADRSGGRATALDRARARWEHGDWAAILALDTPDLENDPEREKLALLLAAAHSHAGGHAGAMDRARQLARQALLWGASRTMTARVLLSAAQNSLARAAAALQEDPTPHFEAAILLVQPHADAPLLARSRRLRELAGMGLLPDAAQALEQEMGLLRTGAGGTGADPVKPELLKQLEDQLDLLRRTIAETRPAPGQTLSGQTLSGQASAAAPQVPKFNPRALETYTTLDPGREKRFLYLDVKSLPRTGLHFMRNTFESLLGEHFSFCEWYNEPGCCRQMPCAVTGYATEVPDIALLRMIKSHDFDLTDPAFPAKGPVRRLILLRDPLYLLTSWWTLQMLYAHGELLKAHGIAKMNINFAHGPHVVRAACRVIDAEGSLPSGEKLATWLDEKSPYILGFVDKWARAVQDDPQHCRILRYDDTPGAVLEMLKPLEPSLPKPVRARIDAFRSDRDKIFKARQDPFHSQSRRITEFLHLEADRFRHAAETLCRQDRTGLLAGG
;
A
#
# COMPACT_ATOMS: atom_id res chain seq x y z
N MET A 1 -4.01 -10.16 -47.11
CA MET A 1 -4.94 -11.00 -46.32
C MET A 1 -4.20 -12.28 -45.92
N LEU A 2 -3.59 -12.30 -44.75
CA LEU A 2 -2.99 -13.50 -44.15
C LEU A 2 -3.60 -13.63 -42.76
N SER A 3 -4.52 -14.59 -42.64
CA SER A 3 -5.19 -14.96 -41.40
C SER A 3 -4.35 -16.03 -40.71
N THR A 4 -3.73 -15.68 -39.58
CA THR A 4 -3.07 -16.65 -38.70
C THR A 4 -3.92 -16.83 -37.46
N GLN A 5 -4.82 -17.83 -37.49
CA GLN A 5 -5.41 -18.40 -36.30
C GLN A 5 -4.36 -19.28 -35.61
N ALA A 6 -3.82 -18.80 -34.50
CA ALA A 6 -3.08 -19.66 -33.57
C ALA A 6 -4.11 -20.32 -32.64
N ALA A 7 -4.37 -21.61 -32.86
CA ALA A 7 -5.15 -22.42 -31.94
C ALA A 7 -4.33 -22.64 -30.65
N ALA A 8 -4.92 -22.27 -29.51
CA ALA A 8 -4.35 -22.57 -28.20
C ALA A 8 -4.29 -24.09 -28.01
N GLN A 9 -3.08 -24.62 -27.80
CA GLN A 9 -2.90 -26.02 -27.44
C GLN A 9 -3.39 -26.24 -26.00
N PRO A 10 -4.14 -27.31 -25.71
CA PRO A 10 -4.53 -27.64 -24.34
C PRO A 10 -3.28 -27.98 -23.51
N MET A 11 -3.18 -27.40 -22.32
CA MET A 11 -2.15 -27.78 -21.35
C MET A 11 -2.24 -29.28 -21.05
N ALA A 12 -1.12 -29.99 -21.23
CA ALA A 12 -1.00 -31.39 -20.88
C ALA A 12 -1.37 -31.60 -19.40
N ALA A 13 -2.25 -32.56 -19.15
CA ALA A 13 -2.63 -32.97 -17.79
C ALA A 13 -1.36 -33.37 -17.02
N LEU A 14 -1.21 -32.80 -15.82
CA LEU A 14 -0.18 -33.24 -14.86
C LEU A 14 -0.41 -34.74 -14.57
N PRO A 15 0.66 -35.55 -14.44
CA PRO A 15 0.53 -36.95 -14.08
C PRO A 15 -0.22 -37.07 -12.76
N ALA A 16 -1.15 -38.04 -12.68
CA ALA A 16 -1.85 -38.37 -11.46
C ALA A 16 -0.81 -38.63 -10.35
N PRO A 17 -0.87 -37.95 -9.20
CA PRO A 17 0.07 -38.18 -8.12
C PRO A 17 -0.10 -39.61 -7.61
N ASP A 18 1.03 -40.29 -7.37
CA ASP A 18 1.06 -41.56 -6.67
C ASP A 18 0.17 -41.47 -5.42
N MET A 19 -0.80 -42.37 -5.34
CA MET A 19 -1.73 -42.48 -4.23
C MET A 19 -0.95 -42.76 -2.95
N ILE A 20 -0.71 -41.73 -2.15
CA ILE A 20 -0.35 -41.87 -0.75
C ILE A 20 -1.56 -42.55 -0.08
N PRO A 21 -1.37 -43.67 0.64
CA PRO A 21 -2.49 -44.35 1.30
C PRO A 21 -3.19 -43.40 2.28
N PRO A 22 -4.52 -43.52 2.44
CA PRO A 22 -5.25 -42.73 3.40
C PRO A 22 -4.63 -42.90 4.79
N VAL A 23 -4.45 -41.78 5.49
CA VAL A 23 -4.07 -41.78 6.91
C VAL A 23 -5.14 -42.62 7.65
N PRO A 24 -4.75 -43.62 8.46
CA PRO A 24 -5.73 -44.46 9.15
C PRO A 24 -6.59 -43.62 10.09
N ASP A 25 -7.89 -43.89 10.03
CA ASP A 25 -8.94 -43.26 10.83
C ASP A 25 -8.70 -43.58 12.32
N PRO A 26 -8.41 -42.58 13.18
CA PRO A 26 -8.33 -42.81 14.62
C PRO A 26 -9.76 -43.00 15.13
N ALA A 27 -10.09 -44.25 15.43
CA ALA A 27 -11.35 -44.69 16.02
C ALA A 27 -11.97 -43.64 16.98
N ALA A 28 -13.13 -43.13 16.61
CA ALA A 28 -14.11 -42.58 17.54
C ALA A 28 -14.97 -43.75 18.09
N PRO A 29 -15.61 -43.65 19.28
CA PRO A 29 -16.02 -42.40 19.93
C PRO A 29 -15.81 -42.34 21.46
N ALA A 30 -15.50 -41.16 21.98
CA ALA A 30 -15.83 -40.82 23.36
C ALA A 30 -16.16 -39.33 23.48
N ASP A 31 -17.40 -39.09 23.91
CA ASP A 31 -17.94 -37.89 24.56
C ASP A 31 -18.03 -36.57 23.76
N ARG A 32 -19.24 -36.30 23.25
CA ARG A 32 -19.64 -35.01 22.65
C ARG A 32 -20.09 -34.01 23.73
N SER A 33 -19.22 -33.74 24.70
CA SER A 33 -19.44 -32.65 25.66
C SER A 33 -18.97 -31.32 25.04
N GLY A 34 -19.87 -30.60 24.36
CA GLY A 34 -19.74 -29.15 24.07
C GLY A 34 -18.38 -28.63 23.55
N GLY A 35 -17.67 -29.41 22.73
CA GLY A 35 -16.31 -29.12 22.29
C GLY A 35 -16.23 -27.80 21.51
N ARG A 36 -15.54 -26.80 22.08
CA ARG A 36 -15.23 -25.56 21.36
C ARG A 36 -14.39 -25.92 20.13
N ALA A 37 -14.79 -25.43 18.96
CA ALA A 37 -14.01 -25.54 17.73
C ALA A 37 -12.56 -25.12 17.99
N THR A 38 -11.58 -25.86 17.48
CA THR A 38 -10.15 -25.55 17.69
C THR A 38 -9.76 -24.26 16.95
N ALA A 39 -8.57 -23.71 17.23
CA ALA A 39 -8.06 -22.58 16.46
C ALA A 39 -7.88 -22.95 14.98
N LEU A 40 -7.42 -24.18 14.69
CA LEU A 40 -7.27 -24.67 13.33
C LEU A 40 -8.61 -24.79 12.60
N ASP A 41 -9.65 -25.31 13.25
CA ASP A 41 -10.98 -25.42 12.62
C ASP A 41 -11.51 -24.05 12.20
N ARG A 42 -11.35 -23.04 13.07
CA ARG A 42 -11.73 -21.66 12.75
C ARG A 42 -10.88 -21.08 11.62
N ALA A 43 -9.56 -21.29 11.66
CA ALA A 43 -8.66 -20.82 10.61
C ALA A 43 -8.98 -21.46 9.26
N ARG A 44 -9.30 -22.75 9.25
CA ARG A 44 -9.67 -23.51 8.05
C ARG A 44 -10.99 -23.04 7.46
N ALA A 45 -12.04 -22.91 8.29
CA ALA A 45 -13.32 -22.37 7.84
C ALA A 45 -13.16 -20.95 7.26
N ARG A 46 -12.39 -20.10 7.94
CA ARG A 46 -12.06 -18.74 7.44
C ARG A 46 -11.30 -18.80 6.12
N TRP A 47 -10.33 -19.71 6.00
CA TRP A 47 -9.58 -19.93 4.77
C TRP A 47 -10.49 -20.35 3.63
N GLU A 48 -11.39 -21.33 3.83
CA GLU A 48 -12.36 -21.80 2.83
C GLU A 48 -13.14 -20.63 2.22
N HIS A 49 -13.62 -19.72 3.06
CA HIS A 49 -14.38 -18.54 2.63
C HIS A 49 -13.53 -17.34 2.19
N GLY A 50 -12.20 -17.40 2.23
CA GLY A 50 -11.32 -16.28 1.89
C GLY A 50 -11.32 -15.14 2.92
N ASP A 51 -11.58 -15.43 4.20
CA ASP A 51 -11.52 -14.48 5.31
C ASP A 51 -10.08 -14.22 5.81
N TRP A 52 -9.24 -13.66 4.94
CA TRP A 52 -7.82 -13.48 5.27
C TRP A 52 -7.61 -12.62 6.52
N ALA A 53 -8.40 -11.55 6.68
CA ALA A 53 -8.32 -10.67 7.84
C ALA A 53 -8.63 -11.42 9.14
N ALA A 54 -9.66 -12.27 9.15
CA ALA A 54 -9.97 -13.06 10.33
C ALA A 54 -8.91 -14.14 10.59
N ILE A 55 -8.25 -14.71 9.58
CA ILE A 55 -7.12 -15.63 9.80
C ILE A 55 -5.95 -14.88 10.43
N LEU A 56 -5.60 -13.70 9.90
CA LEU A 56 -4.52 -12.87 10.44
C LEU A 56 -4.78 -12.42 11.89
N ALA A 57 -6.04 -12.22 12.27
CA ALA A 57 -6.42 -11.95 13.65
C ALA A 57 -6.18 -13.15 14.60
N LEU A 58 -5.85 -14.34 14.08
CA LEU A 58 -5.39 -15.49 14.86
C LEU A 58 -3.87 -15.51 15.05
N ASP A 59 -3.10 -14.57 14.49
CA ASP A 59 -1.66 -14.43 14.73
C ASP A 59 -1.43 -13.95 16.17
N THR A 60 -1.62 -14.88 17.12
CA THR A 60 -1.49 -14.65 18.55
C THR A 60 -0.12 -15.13 19.05
N PRO A 61 0.43 -14.54 20.12
CA PRO A 61 1.68 -15.00 20.74
C PRO A 61 1.69 -16.49 21.11
N ASP A 62 0.51 -17.10 21.31
CA ASP A 62 0.36 -18.48 21.74
C ASP A 62 0.44 -19.52 20.61
N LEU A 63 0.74 -19.12 19.37
CA LEU A 63 0.83 -20.06 18.23
C LEU A 63 1.82 -21.20 18.51
N GLU A 64 2.92 -20.95 19.24
CA GLU A 64 3.93 -21.97 19.54
C GLU A 64 3.41 -23.10 20.44
N ASN A 65 2.39 -22.81 21.25
CA ASN A 65 1.80 -23.75 22.20
C ASN A 65 0.61 -24.52 21.62
N ASP A 66 0.14 -24.17 20.42
CA ASP A 66 -0.97 -24.87 19.78
C ASP A 66 -0.53 -26.27 19.30
N PRO A 67 -1.33 -27.32 19.56
CA PRO A 67 -1.01 -28.68 19.13
C PRO A 67 -0.93 -28.85 17.61
N GLU A 68 -1.54 -27.94 16.83
CA GLU A 68 -1.53 -27.94 15.36
C GLU A 68 -0.87 -26.67 14.77
N ARG A 69 0.09 -26.11 15.52
CA ARG A 69 0.83 -24.88 15.19
C ARG A 69 1.42 -24.86 13.78
N GLU A 70 1.87 -26.01 13.26
CA GLU A 70 2.46 -26.11 11.94
C GLU A 70 1.43 -25.86 10.84
N LYS A 71 0.19 -26.34 11.01
CA LYS A 71 -0.90 -26.12 10.05
C LYS A 71 -1.43 -24.70 10.15
N LEU A 72 -1.58 -24.18 11.36
CA LEU A 72 -1.97 -22.78 11.60
C LEU A 72 -0.96 -21.81 10.99
N ALA A 73 0.35 -22.04 11.18
CA ALA A 73 1.40 -21.24 10.58
C ALA A 73 1.34 -21.23 9.04
N LEU A 74 0.99 -22.36 8.40
CA LEU A 74 0.79 -22.40 6.95
C LEU A 74 -0.42 -21.58 6.49
N LEU A 75 -1.56 -21.66 7.21
CA LEU A 75 -2.74 -20.86 6.88
C LEU A 75 -2.49 -19.36 7.09
N LEU A 76 -1.76 -18.99 8.15
CA LEU A 76 -1.29 -17.62 8.37
C LEU A 76 -0.34 -17.17 7.27
N ALA A 77 0.60 -18.03 6.84
CA ALA A 77 1.49 -17.73 5.73
C ALA A 77 0.72 -17.45 4.43
N ALA A 78 -0.29 -18.28 4.12
CA ALA A 78 -1.19 -18.06 2.99
C ALA A 78 -1.96 -16.73 3.14
N ALA A 79 -2.52 -16.44 4.32
CA ALA A 79 -3.25 -15.19 4.56
C ALA A 79 -2.35 -13.94 4.43
N HIS A 80 -1.13 -13.97 4.96
CA HIS A 80 -0.15 -12.90 4.78
C HIS A 80 0.25 -12.71 3.31
N SER A 81 0.27 -13.79 2.53
CA SER A 81 0.51 -13.68 1.09
C SER A 81 -0.65 -13.01 0.33
N HIS A 82 -1.85 -12.97 0.92
CA HIS A 82 -3.05 -12.44 0.29
C HIS A 82 -3.47 -11.04 0.71
N ALA A 83 -3.22 -10.68 1.96
CA ALA A 83 -3.62 -9.40 2.54
C ALA A 83 -2.80 -8.20 2.02
N GLY A 84 -2.32 -8.26 0.77
CA GLY A 84 -1.49 -7.24 0.12
C GLY A 84 -1.88 -5.82 0.52
N GLY A 85 -0.92 -5.08 1.08
CA GLY A 85 -1.18 -3.78 1.71
C GLY A 85 -0.30 -3.49 2.91
N HIS A 86 0.30 -4.50 3.55
CA HIS A 86 1.28 -4.32 4.61
C HIS A 86 2.70 -4.54 4.07
N ALA A 87 3.57 -3.54 4.25
CA ALA A 87 5.00 -3.70 3.99
C ALA A 87 5.53 -4.87 4.84
N GLY A 88 6.28 -5.78 4.21
CA GLY A 88 6.80 -6.99 4.87
C GLY A 88 5.82 -8.17 4.96
N ALA A 89 4.58 -8.09 4.46
CA ALA A 89 3.63 -9.21 4.49
C ALA A 89 4.19 -10.49 3.82
N MET A 90 4.91 -10.33 2.69
CA MET A 90 5.59 -11.46 2.04
C MET A 90 6.72 -12.06 2.87
N ASP A 91 7.47 -11.23 3.60
CA ASP A 91 8.55 -11.71 4.45
C ASP A 91 7.99 -12.47 5.65
N ARG A 92 6.91 -11.95 6.25
CA ARG A 92 6.17 -12.66 7.29
C ARG A 92 5.59 -13.99 6.79
N ALA A 93 5.03 -14.02 5.57
CA ALA A 93 4.56 -15.26 4.95
C ALA A 93 5.69 -16.29 4.79
N ARG A 94 6.87 -15.86 4.31
CA ARG A 94 8.05 -16.74 4.20
C ARG A 94 8.54 -17.24 5.55
N GLN A 95 8.56 -16.36 6.57
CA GLN A 95 8.95 -16.71 7.92
C GLN A 95 8.03 -17.79 8.49
N LEU A 96 6.71 -17.58 8.41
CA LEU A 96 5.71 -18.53 8.90
C LEU A 96 5.74 -19.86 8.15
N ALA A 97 5.95 -19.85 6.82
CA ALA A 97 6.12 -21.08 6.05
C ALA A 97 7.38 -21.87 6.46
N ARG A 98 8.49 -21.19 6.74
CA ARG A 98 9.71 -21.82 7.29
C ARG A 98 9.46 -22.36 8.69
N GLN A 99 8.77 -21.59 9.52
CA GLN A 99 8.44 -21.98 10.89
C GLN A 99 7.55 -23.23 10.92
N ALA A 100 6.55 -23.30 10.04
CA ALA A 100 5.72 -24.49 9.89
C ALA A 100 6.55 -25.74 9.54
N LEU A 101 7.50 -25.62 8.62
CA LEU A 101 8.42 -26.72 8.27
C LEU A 101 9.26 -27.16 9.48
N LEU A 102 9.78 -26.21 10.27
CA LEU A 102 10.52 -26.50 11.50
C LEU A 102 9.66 -27.18 12.56
N TRP A 103 8.36 -26.83 12.62
CA TRP A 103 7.39 -27.45 13.52
C TRP A 103 6.83 -28.79 13.00
N GLY A 104 7.31 -29.29 11.86
CA GLY A 104 6.99 -30.63 11.38
C GLY A 104 5.99 -30.69 10.23
N ALA A 105 5.58 -29.56 9.64
CA ALA A 105 4.78 -29.57 8.43
C ALA A 105 5.53 -30.30 7.29
N SER A 106 4.84 -31.20 6.58
CA SER A 106 5.44 -31.86 5.42
C SER A 106 5.64 -30.88 4.27
N ARG A 107 6.71 -31.07 3.49
CA ARG A 107 6.99 -30.23 2.31
C ARG A 107 5.83 -30.24 1.30
N THR A 108 5.17 -31.38 1.15
CA THR A 108 4.00 -31.53 0.28
C THR A 108 2.82 -30.69 0.76
N MET A 109 2.50 -30.72 2.06
CA MET A 109 1.43 -29.88 2.63
C MET A 109 1.77 -28.39 2.48
N THR A 110 3.00 -28.00 2.82
CA THR A 110 3.49 -26.62 2.64
C THR A 110 3.36 -26.16 1.19
N ALA A 111 3.83 -26.98 0.23
CA ALA A 111 3.72 -26.66 -1.19
C ALA A 111 2.27 -26.50 -1.64
N ARG A 112 1.37 -27.40 -1.21
CA ARG A 112 -0.06 -27.36 -1.57
C ARG A 112 -0.76 -26.11 -1.02
N VAL A 113 -0.51 -25.73 0.23
CA VAL A 113 -1.10 -24.51 0.82
C VAL A 113 -0.57 -23.25 0.13
N LEU A 114 0.73 -23.18 -0.16
CA LEU A 114 1.31 -22.03 -0.87
C LEU A 114 0.86 -21.96 -2.34
N LEU A 115 0.73 -23.09 -3.04
CA LEU A 115 0.18 -23.16 -4.39
C LEU A 115 -1.30 -22.74 -4.41
N SER A 116 -2.07 -23.11 -3.38
CA SER A 116 -3.44 -22.64 -3.24
C SER A 116 -3.49 -21.11 -3.12
N ALA A 117 -2.58 -20.52 -2.36
CA ALA A 117 -2.46 -19.07 -2.30
C ALA A 117 -2.06 -18.45 -3.65
N ALA A 118 -1.18 -19.10 -4.41
CA ALA A 118 -0.89 -18.65 -5.78
C ALA A 118 -2.14 -18.70 -6.68
N GLN A 119 -2.92 -19.78 -6.64
CA GLN A 119 -4.16 -19.92 -7.40
C GLN A 119 -5.20 -18.87 -7.01
N ASN A 120 -5.35 -18.55 -5.73
CA ASN A 120 -6.25 -17.48 -5.29
C ASN A 120 -5.81 -16.09 -5.81
N SER A 121 -4.50 -15.83 -5.86
CA SER A 121 -3.97 -14.61 -6.49
C SER A 121 -4.22 -14.57 -8.00
N LEU A 122 -4.13 -15.70 -8.69
CA LEU A 122 -4.50 -15.81 -10.11
C LEU A 122 -5.99 -15.58 -10.32
N ALA A 123 -6.86 -16.12 -9.46
CA ALA A 123 -8.31 -15.87 -9.51
C ALA A 123 -8.63 -14.38 -9.40
N ARG A 124 -7.99 -13.68 -8.46
CA ARG A 124 -8.11 -12.22 -8.30
C ARG A 124 -7.63 -11.45 -9.54
N ALA A 125 -6.53 -11.90 -10.15
CA ALA A 125 -6.02 -11.31 -11.38
C ALA A 125 -6.98 -11.53 -12.56
N ALA A 126 -7.51 -12.76 -12.73
CA ALA A 126 -8.49 -13.08 -13.77
C ALA A 126 -9.74 -12.20 -13.62
N ALA A 127 -10.27 -12.08 -12.39
CA ALA A 127 -11.39 -11.19 -12.11
C ALA A 127 -11.11 -9.73 -12.47
N ALA A 128 -9.93 -9.21 -12.13
CA ALA A 128 -9.52 -7.85 -12.49
C ALA A 128 -9.37 -7.64 -14.01
N LEU A 129 -9.09 -8.72 -14.76
CA LEU A 129 -9.03 -8.74 -16.22
C LEU A 129 -10.38 -9.07 -16.87
N GLN A 130 -11.46 -9.21 -16.10
CA GLN A 130 -12.80 -9.61 -16.55
C GLN A 130 -12.84 -11.01 -17.19
N GLU A 131 -11.92 -11.89 -16.81
CA GLU A 131 -11.93 -13.32 -17.13
C GLU A 131 -12.66 -14.10 -16.03
N ASP A 132 -13.06 -15.35 -16.30
CA ASP A 132 -13.71 -16.20 -15.29
C ASP A 132 -12.71 -16.64 -14.21
N PRO A 133 -12.85 -16.19 -12.95
CA PRO A 133 -11.92 -16.55 -11.89
C PRO A 133 -12.23 -17.91 -11.25
N THR A 134 -13.37 -18.52 -11.58
CA THR A 134 -13.91 -19.71 -10.90
C THR A 134 -12.96 -20.92 -10.93
N PRO A 135 -12.34 -21.29 -12.08
CA PRO A 135 -11.44 -22.44 -12.14
C PRO A 135 -10.23 -22.31 -11.19
N HIS A 136 -9.74 -21.08 -11.01
CA HIS A 136 -8.62 -20.81 -10.10
C HIS A 136 -9.04 -20.93 -8.63
N PHE A 137 -10.24 -20.47 -8.26
CA PHE A 137 -10.75 -20.66 -6.91
C PHE A 137 -10.99 -22.14 -6.58
N GLU A 138 -11.57 -22.92 -7.50
CA GLU A 138 -11.77 -24.36 -7.33
C GLU A 138 -10.44 -25.09 -7.16
N ALA A 139 -9.45 -24.79 -8.03
CA ALA A 139 -8.10 -25.34 -7.91
C ALA A 139 -7.45 -24.98 -6.56
N ALA A 140 -7.63 -23.75 -6.08
CA ALA A 140 -7.15 -23.33 -4.77
C ALA A 140 -7.77 -24.16 -3.64
N ILE A 141 -9.06 -24.47 -3.72
CA ILE A 141 -9.77 -25.27 -2.71
C ILE A 141 -9.28 -26.72 -2.73
N LEU A 142 -9.25 -27.36 -3.90
CA LEU A 142 -8.85 -28.77 -4.06
C LEU A 142 -7.41 -29.03 -3.65
N LEU A 143 -6.52 -28.04 -3.82
CA LEU A 143 -5.14 -28.14 -3.36
C LEU A 143 -5.04 -28.35 -1.85
N VAL A 144 -5.94 -27.81 -1.02
CA VAL A 144 -5.90 -28.02 0.44
C VAL A 144 -6.92 -29.06 0.89
N GLN A 145 -8.06 -29.15 0.21
CA GLN A 145 -9.15 -30.07 0.53
C GLN A 145 -9.64 -30.82 -0.72
N PRO A 146 -8.98 -31.94 -1.09
CA PRO A 146 -9.32 -32.71 -2.31
C PRO A 146 -10.74 -33.27 -2.36
N HIS A 147 -11.38 -33.38 -1.20
CA HIS A 147 -12.72 -33.97 -1.05
C HIS A 147 -13.81 -32.93 -0.75
N ALA A 148 -13.47 -31.64 -0.75
CA ALA A 148 -14.46 -30.60 -0.55
C ALA A 148 -15.34 -30.42 -1.80
N ASP A 149 -16.55 -29.89 -1.58
CA ASP A 149 -17.38 -29.35 -2.68
C ASP A 149 -16.75 -28.04 -3.16
N ALA A 150 -15.72 -28.17 -4.01
CA ALA A 150 -14.96 -27.05 -4.52
C ALA A 150 -15.84 -26.04 -5.27
N PRO A 151 -16.80 -26.44 -6.13
CA PRO A 151 -17.73 -25.49 -6.75
C PRO A 151 -18.53 -24.65 -5.74
N LEU A 152 -19.03 -25.25 -4.65
CA LEU A 152 -19.74 -24.49 -3.61
C LEU A 152 -18.82 -23.50 -2.89
N LEU A 153 -17.65 -23.96 -2.43
CA LEU A 153 -16.71 -23.10 -1.72
C LEU A 153 -16.12 -22.00 -2.62
N ALA A 154 -15.89 -22.30 -3.90
CA ALA A 154 -15.35 -21.35 -4.87
C ALA A 154 -16.33 -20.20 -5.13
N ARG A 155 -17.64 -20.48 -5.17
CA ARG A 155 -18.69 -19.44 -5.27
C ARG A 155 -18.63 -18.47 -4.10
N SER A 156 -18.63 -19.00 -2.87
CA SER A 156 -18.55 -18.18 -1.65
C SER A 156 -17.27 -17.35 -1.60
N ARG A 157 -16.12 -17.96 -1.94
CA ARG A 157 -14.82 -17.28 -1.97
C ARG A 157 -14.77 -16.20 -3.06
N ARG A 158 -15.29 -16.48 -4.26
CA ARG A 158 -15.37 -15.51 -5.38
C ARG A 158 -16.11 -14.26 -4.95
N LEU A 159 -17.29 -14.40 -4.33
CA LEU A 159 -18.09 -13.26 -3.87
C LEU A 159 -17.28 -12.35 -2.93
N ARG A 160 -16.62 -12.94 -1.93
CA ARG A 160 -15.86 -12.20 -0.93
C ARG A 160 -14.63 -11.51 -1.53
N GLU A 161 -13.90 -12.20 -2.41
CA GLU A 161 -12.72 -11.66 -3.06
C GLU A 161 -13.07 -10.51 -4.00
N LEU A 162 -14.13 -10.63 -4.81
CA LEU A 162 -14.61 -9.54 -5.65
C LEU A 162 -14.98 -8.32 -4.81
N ALA A 163 -15.70 -8.52 -3.71
CA ALA A 163 -16.05 -7.44 -2.79
C ALA A 163 -14.80 -6.81 -2.14
N GLY A 164 -13.84 -7.63 -1.70
CA GLY A 164 -12.58 -7.18 -1.09
C GLY A 164 -11.67 -6.42 -2.06
N MET A 165 -11.78 -6.68 -3.36
CA MET A 165 -11.09 -5.93 -4.41
C MET A 165 -11.83 -4.65 -4.82
N GLY A 166 -13.01 -4.38 -4.25
CA GLY A 166 -13.85 -3.24 -4.64
C GLY A 166 -14.61 -3.44 -5.96
N LEU A 167 -14.63 -4.67 -6.49
CA LEU A 167 -15.44 -5.06 -7.66
C LEU A 167 -16.88 -5.38 -7.23
N LEU A 168 -17.52 -4.42 -6.54
CA LEU A 168 -18.85 -4.60 -5.96
C LEU A 168 -19.93 -4.96 -7.01
N PRO A 169 -19.96 -4.37 -8.22
CA PRO A 169 -20.92 -4.77 -9.25
C PRO A 169 -20.78 -6.24 -9.66
N ASP A 170 -19.55 -6.71 -9.86
CA ASP A 170 -19.27 -8.10 -10.24
C ASP A 170 -19.63 -9.08 -9.11
N ALA A 171 -19.40 -8.67 -7.85
CA ALA A 171 -19.82 -9.40 -6.67
C ALA A 171 -21.36 -9.54 -6.61
N ALA A 172 -22.10 -8.46 -6.85
CA ALA A 172 -23.56 -8.47 -6.88
C ALA A 172 -24.09 -9.37 -8.02
N GLN A 173 -23.50 -9.28 -9.21
CA GLN A 173 -23.87 -10.13 -10.34
C GLN A 173 -23.62 -11.63 -10.05
N ALA A 174 -22.49 -11.95 -9.43
CA ALA A 174 -22.17 -13.34 -9.05
C ALA A 174 -23.21 -13.90 -8.05
N LEU A 175 -23.62 -13.07 -7.07
CA LEU A 175 -24.64 -13.44 -6.09
C LEU A 175 -26.02 -13.63 -6.72
N GLU A 176 -26.41 -12.78 -7.66
CA GLU A 176 -27.66 -12.92 -8.43
C GLU A 176 -27.69 -14.21 -9.26
N GLN A 177 -26.58 -14.55 -9.93
CA GLN A 177 -26.44 -15.80 -10.67
C GLN A 177 -26.61 -17.02 -9.74
N GLU A 178 -25.98 -16.98 -8.57
CA GLU A 178 -26.07 -18.04 -7.57
C GLU A 178 -27.50 -18.23 -7.06
N MET A 179 -28.19 -17.15 -6.72
CA MET A 179 -29.60 -17.18 -6.33
C MET A 179 -30.48 -17.74 -7.46
N GLY A 180 -30.19 -17.41 -8.72
CA GLY A 180 -30.90 -17.96 -9.88
C GLY A 180 -30.74 -19.48 -10.02
N LEU A 181 -29.52 -19.99 -9.81
CA LEU A 181 -29.24 -21.43 -9.83
C LEU A 181 -29.94 -22.17 -8.68
N LEU A 182 -30.00 -21.56 -7.49
CA LEU A 182 -30.70 -22.13 -6.34
C LEU A 182 -32.22 -22.18 -6.57
N ARG A 183 -32.82 -21.12 -7.13
CA ARG A 183 -34.26 -21.07 -7.42
C ARG A 183 -34.70 -22.07 -8.50
N THR A 184 -33.83 -22.35 -9.46
CA THR A 184 -34.13 -23.28 -10.57
C THR A 184 -33.81 -24.74 -10.25
N GLY A 185 -33.17 -25.01 -9.10
CA GLY A 185 -32.68 -26.35 -8.75
C GLY A 185 -31.50 -26.83 -9.63
N ALA A 186 -30.99 -25.99 -10.53
CA ALA A 186 -29.92 -26.35 -11.47
C ALA A 186 -28.54 -26.48 -10.80
N GLY A 187 -28.40 -26.04 -9.54
CA GLY A 187 -27.13 -26.00 -8.81
C GLY A 187 -26.92 -27.09 -7.76
N GLY A 188 -27.86 -28.01 -7.56
CA GLY A 188 -27.81 -29.05 -6.52
C GLY A 188 -27.64 -30.45 -7.10
N THR A 189 -26.64 -31.19 -6.64
CA THR A 189 -26.43 -32.62 -6.96
C THR A 189 -27.34 -33.55 -6.17
N GLY A 190 -28.28 -33.02 -5.37
CA GLY A 190 -29.24 -33.77 -4.58
C GLY A 190 -30.61 -33.09 -4.56
N ALA A 191 -31.67 -33.90 -4.53
CA ALA A 191 -33.08 -33.48 -4.60
C ALA A 191 -33.60 -32.73 -3.36
N ASP A 192 -32.72 -32.23 -2.50
CA ASP A 192 -33.14 -31.50 -1.30
C ASP A 192 -33.60 -30.09 -1.68
N PRO A 193 -34.83 -29.69 -1.30
CA PRO A 193 -35.31 -28.35 -1.57
C PRO A 193 -34.40 -27.32 -0.88
N VAL A 194 -34.05 -26.25 -1.61
CA VAL A 194 -33.24 -25.15 -1.07
C VAL A 194 -33.94 -24.58 0.15
N LYS A 195 -33.21 -24.52 1.27
CA LYS A 195 -33.72 -23.95 2.52
C LYS A 195 -34.12 -22.49 2.30
N PRO A 196 -35.39 -22.09 2.56
CA PRO A 196 -35.84 -20.72 2.40
C PRO A 196 -34.97 -19.69 3.14
N GLU A 197 -34.38 -20.09 4.27
CA GLU A 197 -33.49 -19.26 5.08
C GLU A 197 -32.20 -18.90 4.34
N LEU A 198 -31.64 -19.82 3.54
CA LEU A 198 -30.42 -19.56 2.77
C LEU A 198 -30.69 -18.55 1.65
N LEU A 199 -31.81 -18.71 0.92
CA LEU A 199 -32.20 -17.74 -0.10
C LEU A 199 -32.39 -16.34 0.49
N LYS A 200 -33.05 -16.25 1.64
CA LYS A 200 -33.22 -14.98 2.36
C LYS A 200 -31.87 -14.37 2.76
N GLN A 201 -30.92 -15.17 3.26
CA GLN A 201 -29.58 -14.68 3.61
C GLN A 201 -28.83 -14.11 2.39
N LEU A 202 -28.95 -14.75 1.22
CA LEU A 202 -28.33 -14.26 -0.01
C LEU A 202 -29.03 -12.98 -0.52
N GLU A 203 -30.35 -12.89 -0.38
CA GLU A 203 -31.13 -11.67 -0.67
C GLU A 203 -30.67 -10.50 0.20
N ASP A 204 -30.53 -10.72 1.52
CA ASP A 204 -30.06 -9.70 2.46
C ASP A 204 -28.62 -9.24 2.13
N GLN A 205 -27.74 -10.15 1.70
CA GLN A 205 -26.38 -9.84 1.25
C GLN A 205 -26.38 -9.03 -0.05
N LEU A 206 -27.25 -9.37 -1.01
CA LEU A 206 -27.38 -8.65 -2.27
C LEU A 206 -27.88 -7.22 -2.05
N ASP A 207 -28.86 -7.05 -1.16
CA ASP A 207 -29.38 -5.74 -0.79
C ASP A 207 -28.34 -4.88 -0.06
N LEU A 208 -27.48 -5.50 0.76
CA LEU A 208 -26.32 -4.81 1.34
C LEU A 208 -25.33 -4.36 0.25
N LEU A 209 -24.95 -5.25 -0.68
CA LEU A 209 -24.04 -4.91 -1.77
C LEU A 209 -24.59 -3.79 -2.64
N ARG A 210 -25.88 -3.84 -3.01
CA ARG A 210 -26.55 -2.80 -3.80
C ARG A 210 -26.58 -1.45 -3.09
N ARG A 211 -26.82 -1.42 -1.77
CA ARG A 211 -26.72 -0.19 -0.97
C ARG A 211 -25.30 0.36 -0.97
N THR A 212 -24.29 -0.48 -0.73
CA THR A 212 -22.88 -0.06 -0.78
C THR A 212 -22.50 0.48 -2.16
N ILE A 213 -22.97 -0.14 -3.24
CA ILE A 213 -22.78 0.36 -4.62
C ILE A 213 -23.44 1.73 -4.79
N ALA A 214 -24.67 1.92 -4.29
CA ALA A 214 -25.37 3.19 -4.39
C ALA A 214 -24.67 4.31 -3.59
N GLU A 215 -24.16 3.99 -2.39
CA GLU A 215 -23.43 4.94 -1.52
C GLU A 215 -22.04 5.30 -2.08
N THR A 216 -21.38 4.36 -2.75
CA THR A 216 -20.08 4.60 -3.39
C THR A 216 -20.19 5.27 -4.77
N ARG A 217 -21.41 5.30 -5.34
CA ARG A 217 -21.68 5.99 -6.60
C ARG A 217 -21.86 7.49 -6.29
N PRO A 218 -21.07 8.38 -6.91
CA PRO A 218 -21.28 9.82 -6.73
C PRO A 218 -22.69 10.19 -7.22
N ALA A 219 -23.37 11.06 -6.47
CA ALA A 219 -24.73 11.49 -6.79
C ALA A 219 -24.80 12.05 -8.22
N PRO A 220 -25.73 11.58 -9.05
CA PRO A 220 -25.86 12.07 -10.43
C PRO A 220 -26.15 13.57 -10.40
N GLY A 221 -25.23 14.36 -10.96
CA GLY A 221 -25.33 15.83 -11.02
C GLY A 221 -24.41 16.60 -10.07
N GLN A 222 -23.67 15.95 -9.17
CA GLN A 222 -22.53 16.60 -8.51
C GLN A 222 -21.33 16.58 -9.45
N THR A 223 -21.25 17.55 -10.36
CA THR A 223 -19.95 17.96 -10.93
C THR A 223 -19.09 18.44 -9.76
N LEU A 224 -18.05 17.67 -9.41
CA LEU A 224 -17.02 18.03 -8.45
C LEU A 224 -16.25 19.25 -8.98
N SER A 225 -16.81 20.45 -8.84
CA SER A 225 -16.11 21.68 -9.09
C SER A 225 -15.03 21.86 -8.02
N GLY A 226 -13.77 21.69 -8.41
CA GLY A 226 -12.63 22.29 -7.71
C GLY A 226 -12.32 21.78 -6.30
N GLN A 227 -12.20 20.46 -6.10
CA GLN A 227 -11.47 19.95 -4.93
C GLN A 227 -9.98 20.28 -5.07
N THR A 228 -9.59 21.46 -4.57
CA THR A 228 -8.21 21.86 -4.31
C THR A 228 -7.56 20.88 -3.33
N LEU A 229 -6.25 20.68 -3.49
CA LEU A 229 -5.44 19.80 -2.63
C LEU A 229 -5.34 20.23 -1.15
N SER A 230 -6.06 21.27 -0.73
CA SER A 230 -6.25 21.55 0.69
C SER A 230 -7.18 20.48 1.25
N GLY A 231 -6.69 19.69 2.20
CA GLY A 231 -7.48 18.63 2.83
C GLY A 231 -8.75 19.21 3.42
N GLN A 232 -9.90 19.02 2.74
CA GLN A 232 -11.17 19.31 3.36
C GLN A 232 -11.42 18.23 4.40
N ALA A 233 -11.41 18.67 5.66
CA ALA A 233 -11.76 17.90 6.83
C ALA A 233 -13.17 17.32 6.65
N SER A 234 -13.23 15.99 6.55
CA SER A 234 -14.44 15.22 6.81
C SER A 234 -14.99 15.58 8.19
N ALA A 235 -16.31 15.61 8.34
CA ALA A 235 -17.03 15.93 9.57
C ALA A 235 -16.37 15.31 10.82
N ALA A 236 -16.14 16.17 11.81
CA ALA A 236 -15.09 16.04 12.82
C ALA A 236 -15.27 14.84 13.76
N ALA A 237 -14.52 13.77 13.49
CA ALA A 237 -14.04 12.90 14.56
C ALA A 237 -13.20 13.74 15.55
N PRO A 238 -13.19 13.42 16.86
CA PRO A 238 -12.35 14.12 17.83
C PRO A 238 -10.89 14.14 17.36
N GLN A 239 -10.33 15.34 17.21
CA GLN A 239 -8.96 15.50 16.75
C GLN A 239 -8.01 14.99 17.83
N VAL A 240 -7.41 13.83 17.59
CA VAL A 240 -6.30 13.33 18.40
C VAL A 240 -5.18 14.37 18.36
N PRO A 241 -4.59 14.77 19.50
CA PRO A 241 -3.48 15.72 19.51
C PRO A 241 -2.36 15.25 18.58
N LYS A 242 -1.93 16.13 17.66
CA LYS A 242 -0.87 15.82 16.71
C LYS A 242 0.49 15.61 17.38
N PHE A 243 0.72 16.13 18.59
CA PHE A 243 1.97 15.93 19.32
C PHE A 243 1.87 14.74 20.29
N ASN A 244 2.86 13.86 20.29
CA ASN A 244 2.95 12.73 21.22
C ASN A 244 4.18 12.88 22.13
N PRO A 245 4.02 13.38 23.37
CA PRO A 245 5.13 13.57 24.30
C PRO A 245 5.76 12.26 24.76
N ARG A 246 4.97 11.17 24.91
CA ARG A 246 5.48 9.86 25.33
C ARG A 246 6.39 9.24 24.28
N ALA A 247 6.01 9.37 23.01
CA ALA A 247 6.84 8.91 21.90
C ALA A 247 8.15 9.70 21.83
N LEU A 248 8.09 11.02 22.02
CA LEU A 248 9.29 11.86 22.07
C LEU A 248 10.23 11.45 23.20
N GLU A 249 9.71 11.29 24.41
CA GLU A 249 10.47 10.79 25.56
C GLU A 249 11.14 9.46 25.20
N THR A 250 10.35 8.49 24.71
CA THR A 250 10.86 7.16 24.33
C THR A 250 12.02 7.24 23.33
N TYR A 251 11.90 8.04 22.26
CA TYR A 251 12.96 8.15 21.26
C TYR A 251 14.19 8.92 21.76
N THR A 252 14.01 9.90 22.64
CA THR A 252 15.10 10.77 23.11
C THR A 252 15.84 10.24 24.34
N THR A 253 15.28 9.24 25.03
CA THR A 253 15.92 8.56 26.16
C THR A 253 16.47 7.18 25.81
N LEU A 254 16.66 6.88 24.52
CA LEU A 254 17.31 5.64 24.10
C LEU A 254 18.76 5.61 24.58
N ASP A 255 19.22 4.43 25.02
CA ASP A 255 20.61 4.23 25.42
C ASP A 255 21.58 4.60 24.27
N PRO A 256 22.73 5.28 24.53
CA PRO A 256 23.67 5.67 23.48
C PRO A 256 24.18 4.52 22.60
N GLY A 257 24.21 3.29 23.11
CA GLY A 257 24.52 2.09 22.32
C GLY A 257 23.44 1.78 21.28
N ARG A 258 22.17 2.05 21.60
CA ARG A 258 21.03 1.90 20.68
C ARG A 258 20.99 2.97 19.61
N GLU A 259 21.51 4.18 19.85
CA GLU A 259 21.58 5.23 18.82
C GLU A 259 22.41 4.82 17.59
N LYS A 260 23.36 3.90 17.76
CA LYS A 260 24.16 3.32 16.67
C LYS A 260 23.44 2.23 15.88
N ARG A 261 22.23 1.86 16.31
CA ARG A 261 21.42 0.77 15.75
C ARG A 261 20.02 1.23 15.39
N PHE A 262 19.60 2.42 15.77
CA PHE A 262 18.28 2.93 15.44
C PHE A 262 18.37 4.38 14.97
N LEU A 263 17.71 4.67 13.86
CA LEU A 263 17.55 6.01 13.33
C LEU A 263 16.09 6.28 13.03
N TYR A 264 15.56 7.37 13.60
CA TYR A 264 14.24 7.87 13.29
C TYR A 264 14.35 9.13 12.43
N LEU A 265 13.85 9.08 11.21
CA LEU A 265 13.81 10.20 10.27
C LEU A 265 12.41 10.83 10.25
N ASP A 266 12.27 12.02 10.82
CA ASP A 266 11.11 12.90 10.64
C ASP A 266 11.30 13.73 9.37
N VAL A 267 10.60 13.38 8.29
CA VAL A 267 10.81 14.02 7.00
C VAL A 267 9.66 14.97 6.67
N LYS A 268 9.97 16.26 6.67
CA LYS A 268 9.09 17.34 6.23
C LYS A 268 9.42 17.66 4.77
N SER A 269 8.42 17.66 3.91
CA SER A 269 8.65 17.88 2.47
C SER A 269 7.53 18.67 1.84
N LEU A 270 7.85 19.57 0.94
CA LEU A 270 6.85 20.05 -0.02
C LEU A 270 6.51 18.90 -1.00
N PRO A 271 5.34 18.89 -1.64
CA PRO A 271 5.04 17.91 -2.67
C PRO A 271 6.11 17.90 -3.76
N ARG A 272 6.52 16.70 -4.22
CA ARG A 272 7.48 16.52 -5.34
C ARG A 272 8.92 17.00 -5.07
N THR A 273 9.37 17.00 -3.81
CA THR A 273 10.77 17.33 -3.43
C THR A 273 11.67 16.11 -3.16
N GLY A 274 11.39 14.95 -3.77
CA GLY A 274 12.31 13.79 -3.75
C GLY A 274 12.11 12.78 -2.63
N LEU A 275 11.12 12.98 -1.76
CA LEU A 275 10.80 12.03 -0.69
C LEU A 275 10.58 10.58 -1.20
N HIS A 276 9.86 10.38 -2.30
CA HIS A 276 9.65 9.04 -2.85
C HIS A 276 10.94 8.40 -3.37
N PHE A 277 11.87 9.19 -3.92
CA PHE A 277 13.18 8.68 -4.29
C PHE A 277 13.95 8.23 -3.05
N MET A 278 13.95 9.04 -1.98
CA MET A 278 14.57 8.69 -0.70
C MET A 278 13.95 7.41 -0.11
N ARG A 279 12.62 7.30 -0.06
CA ARG A 279 11.89 6.10 0.39
C ARG A 279 12.35 4.86 -0.38
N ASN A 280 12.23 4.89 -1.71
CA ASN A 280 12.55 3.75 -2.56
C ASN A 280 14.02 3.35 -2.48
N THR A 281 14.91 4.34 -2.28
CA THR A 281 16.34 4.10 -2.10
C THR A 281 16.60 3.40 -0.77
N PHE A 282 16.05 3.89 0.34
CA PHE A 282 16.18 3.20 1.63
C PHE A 282 15.59 1.80 1.60
N GLU A 283 14.40 1.63 1.03
CA GLU A 283 13.75 0.33 0.89
C GLU A 283 14.61 -0.68 0.10
N SER A 284 15.17 -0.26 -1.04
CA SER A 284 16.07 -1.08 -1.87
C SER A 284 17.37 -1.44 -1.15
N LEU A 285 17.95 -0.49 -0.41
CA LEU A 285 19.21 -0.69 0.30
C LEU A 285 19.06 -1.56 1.53
N LEU A 286 18.06 -1.26 2.36
CA LEU A 286 17.92 -1.81 3.71
C LEU A 286 16.99 -3.02 3.77
N GLY A 287 16.02 -3.17 2.85
CA GLY A 287 15.04 -4.26 2.91
C GLY A 287 14.29 -4.29 4.24
N GLU A 288 14.37 -5.41 4.95
CA GLU A 288 13.74 -5.60 6.27
C GLU A 288 14.25 -4.64 7.37
N HIS A 289 15.38 -3.97 7.14
CA HIS A 289 15.94 -2.97 8.07
C HIS A 289 15.33 -1.56 7.91
N PHE A 290 14.34 -1.40 7.04
CA PHE A 290 13.67 -0.13 6.77
C PHE A 290 12.17 -0.22 7.01
N SER A 291 11.63 0.80 7.68
CA SER A 291 10.19 1.00 7.84
C SER A 291 9.81 2.41 7.41
N PHE A 292 8.71 2.53 6.68
CA PHE A 292 8.21 3.80 6.19
C PHE A 292 6.76 4.01 6.61
N CYS A 293 6.44 5.20 7.10
CA CYS A 293 5.08 5.60 7.43
C CYS A 293 4.60 6.74 6.53
N GLU A 294 3.50 6.53 5.79
CA GLU A 294 2.91 7.53 4.88
C GLU A 294 1.99 8.54 5.56
N TRP A 295 1.75 8.36 6.86
CA TRP A 295 0.97 9.24 7.74
C TRP A 295 -0.52 9.38 7.43
N TYR A 296 -0.86 9.86 6.23
CA TYR A 296 -2.21 10.30 5.90
C TYR A 296 -3.16 9.12 5.68
N ASN A 297 -2.61 8.06 5.12
CA ASN A 297 -3.40 7.06 4.41
C ASN A 297 -3.05 5.62 4.78
N GLU A 298 -2.04 5.43 5.62
CA GLU A 298 -1.65 4.11 6.06
C GLU A 298 -2.68 3.59 7.08
N PRO A 299 -3.35 2.45 6.82
CA PRO A 299 -4.24 1.85 7.80
C PRO A 299 -3.52 1.64 9.13
N GLY A 300 -4.15 2.05 10.23
CA GLY A 300 -3.54 1.95 11.58
C GLY A 300 -2.54 3.06 11.92
N CYS A 301 -2.36 4.08 11.07
CA CYS A 301 -1.50 5.21 11.42
C CYS A 301 -2.06 5.98 12.64
N CYS A 302 -1.21 6.20 13.65
CA CYS A 302 -1.56 6.98 14.84
C CYS A 302 -1.82 8.47 14.56
N ARG A 303 -1.28 9.02 13.46
CA ARG A 303 -1.35 10.44 13.09
C ARG A 303 -0.79 11.40 14.17
N GLN A 304 0.12 10.93 15.03
CA GLN A 304 0.79 11.74 16.06
C GLN A 304 2.31 11.75 15.91
N MET A 305 2.95 12.89 16.19
CA MET A 305 4.36 13.21 15.98
C MET A 305 5.09 13.45 17.32
N PRO A 306 6.20 12.75 17.60
CA PRO A 306 6.70 11.57 16.90
C PRO A 306 5.68 10.42 16.90
N CYS A 307 5.87 9.45 16.01
CA CYS A 307 4.95 8.32 15.88
C CYS A 307 4.78 7.55 17.20
N ALA A 308 3.51 7.29 17.55
CA ALA A 308 3.15 6.54 18.75
C ALA A 308 3.60 5.06 18.69
N VAL A 309 3.89 4.53 17.50
CA VAL A 309 4.36 3.16 17.32
C VAL A 309 5.85 3.08 17.62
N THR A 310 6.18 3.10 18.92
CA THR A 310 7.55 3.11 19.44
C THR A 310 8.18 1.72 19.55
N GLY A 311 7.42 0.63 19.31
CA GLY A 311 7.93 -0.74 19.31
C GLY A 311 9.20 -0.91 18.47
N TYR A 312 9.27 -0.21 17.33
CA TYR A 312 10.47 -0.15 16.47
C TYR A 312 11.73 0.45 17.11
N ALA A 313 11.64 1.07 18.28
CA ALA A 313 12.76 1.61 19.03
C ALA A 313 13.02 0.82 20.32
N THR A 314 11.95 0.34 20.97
CA THR A 314 12.03 -0.34 22.26
C THR A 314 12.33 -1.83 22.12
N GLU A 315 11.76 -2.48 21.10
CA GLU A 315 11.81 -3.94 20.89
C GLU A 315 12.88 -4.37 19.90
N VAL A 316 13.69 -3.44 19.39
CA VAL A 316 14.73 -3.76 18.40
C VAL A 316 15.72 -4.75 19.03
N PRO A 317 15.86 -5.97 18.47
CA PRO A 317 16.96 -6.86 18.83
C PRO A 317 18.30 -6.25 18.39
N ASP A 318 19.40 -7.00 18.44
CA ASP A 318 20.75 -6.56 18.00
C ASP A 318 20.88 -6.10 16.53
N ILE A 319 19.78 -5.81 15.83
CA ILE A 319 19.72 -5.41 14.43
C ILE A 319 19.65 -3.88 14.28
N ALA A 320 20.32 -3.35 13.25
CA ALA A 320 20.16 -1.94 12.90
C ALA A 320 18.86 -1.70 12.13
N LEU A 321 18.13 -0.62 12.46
CA LEU A 321 16.86 -0.24 11.85
C LEU A 321 16.81 1.26 11.53
N LEU A 322 16.19 1.60 10.41
CA LEU A 322 15.82 2.96 10.03
C LEU A 322 14.31 3.06 9.89
N ARG A 323 13.69 3.99 10.62
CA ARG A 323 12.27 4.34 10.46
C ARG A 323 12.15 5.74 9.88
N MET A 324 11.45 5.88 8.76
CA MET A 324 11.19 7.16 8.12
C MET A 324 9.71 7.50 8.13
N ILE A 325 9.38 8.73 8.50
CA ILE A 325 8.01 9.23 8.51
C ILE A 325 7.89 10.42 7.57
N LYS A 326 6.85 10.37 6.73
CA LYS A 326 6.50 11.43 5.79
C LYS A 326 5.51 12.41 6.41
N SER A 327 5.76 13.70 6.26
CA SER A 327 4.71 14.71 6.31
C SER A 327 4.91 15.80 5.27
N HIS A 328 3.81 16.26 4.71
CA HIS A 328 3.74 17.48 3.90
C HIS A 328 3.31 18.71 4.71
N ASP A 329 2.84 18.51 5.94
CA ASP A 329 2.38 19.61 6.81
C ASP A 329 1.45 20.59 6.06
N PHE A 330 0.47 20.08 5.32
CA PHE A 330 -0.36 20.87 4.40
C PHE A 330 -1.06 22.05 5.09
N ASP A 331 -1.35 21.92 6.39
CA ASP A 331 -2.02 22.94 7.19
C ASP A 331 -1.05 23.76 8.06
N LEU A 332 0.27 23.51 7.95
CA LEU A 332 1.31 24.12 8.78
C LEU A 332 1.09 23.93 10.29
N THR A 333 0.40 22.86 10.69
CA THR A 333 0.05 22.55 12.09
C THR A 333 0.81 21.37 12.70
N ASP A 334 1.71 20.73 11.95
CA ASP A 334 2.60 19.71 12.53
C ASP A 334 3.44 20.31 13.66
N PRO A 335 3.62 19.62 14.80
CA PRO A 335 4.43 20.15 15.88
C PRO A 335 5.91 20.17 15.50
N ALA A 336 6.59 21.29 15.77
CA ALA A 336 8.04 21.36 15.78
C ALA A 336 8.53 20.90 17.16
N PHE A 337 9.01 19.66 17.25
CA PHE A 337 9.57 19.09 18.48
C PHE A 337 11.09 18.93 18.37
N PRO A 338 11.85 18.92 19.47
CA PRO A 338 13.30 18.74 19.45
C PRO A 338 13.70 17.41 18.80
N ALA A 339 14.63 17.44 17.85
CA ALA A 339 15.19 16.23 17.26
C ALA A 339 16.45 15.87 18.05
N LYS A 340 16.37 14.99 19.05
CA LYS A 340 17.53 14.62 19.87
C LYS A 340 17.85 13.13 19.75
N GLY A 341 19.08 12.75 20.09
CA GLY A 341 19.52 11.37 20.17
C GLY A 341 19.49 10.67 18.81
N PRO A 342 18.66 9.62 18.58
CA PRO A 342 18.50 8.95 17.28
C PRO A 342 17.47 9.61 16.36
N VAL A 343 16.84 10.71 16.77
CA VAL A 343 15.89 11.44 15.93
C VAL A 343 16.66 12.41 15.03
N ARG A 344 16.41 12.37 13.72
CA ARG A 344 16.85 13.39 12.76
C ARG A 344 15.64 13.95 12.03
N ARG A 345 15.65 15.25 11.76
CA ARG A 345 14.64 15.91 10.94
C ARG A 345 15.23 16.35 9.61
N LEU A 346 14.60 15.93 8.52
CA LEU A 346 14.99 16.35 7.18
C LEU A 346 13.90 17.23 6.57
N ILE A 347 14.28 18.37 6.03
CA ILE A 347 13.39 19.33 5.39
C ILE A 347 13.74 19.34 3.91
N LEU A 348 12.92 18.67 3.09
CA LEU A 348 13.18 18.48 1.67
C LEU A 348 12.61 19.66 0.89
N LEU A 349 13.51 20.46 0.33
CA LEU A 349 13.22 21.59 -0.53
C LEU A 349 13.66 21.30 -1.97
N ARG A 350 13.09 22.07 -2.89
CA ARG A 350 13.42 22.01 -4.31
C ARG A 350 13.35 23.43 -4.86
N ASP A 351 14.10 23.67 -5.92
CA ASP A 351 13.98 24.90 -6.71
C ASP A 351 12.48 25.23 -6.96
N PRO A 352 12.06 26.48 -6.70
CA PRO A 352 10.65 26.85 -6.80
C PRO A 352 10.04 26.63 -8.19
N LEU A 353 10.79 26.84 -9.28
CA LEU A 353 10.28 26.64 -10.64
C LEU A 353 10.01 25.15 -10.89
N TYR A 354 10.95 24.28 -10.52
CA TYR A 354 10.76 22.83 -10.60
C TYR A 354 9.66 22.32 -9.68
N LEU A 355 9.52 22.89 -8.49
CA LEU A 355 8.47 22.56 -7.54
C LEU A 355 7.09 22.89 -8.11
N LEU A 356 6.87 24.14 -8.52
CA LEU A 356 5.57 24.63 -8.99
C LEU A 356 5.11 23.85 -10.23
N THR A 357 5.98 23.66 -11.22
CA THR A 357 5.64 22.92 -12.45
C THR A 357 5.37 21.43 -12.20
N SER A 358 6.14 20.79 -11.31
CA SER A 358 5.93 19.39 -10.94
C SER A 358 4.65 19.20 -10.14
N TRP A 359 4.33 20.15 -9.24
CA TRP A 359 3.11 20.10 -8.45
C TRP A 359 1.88 20.43 -9.32
N TRP A 360 1.99 21.36 -10.26
CA TRP A 360 0.94 21.62 -11.24
C TRP A 360 0.61 20.38 -12.07
N THR A 361 1.63 19.63 -12.52
CA THR A 361 1.42 18.36 -13.24
C THR A 361 0.60 17.37 -12.40
N LEU A 362 0.86 17.29 -11.09
CA LEU A 362 0.07 16.46 -10.19
C LEU A 362 -1.36 16.99 -10.02
N GLN A 363 -1.54 18.30 -9.93
CA GLN A 363 -2.85 18.94 -9.90
C GLN A 363 -3.67 18.61 -11.15
N MET A 364 -3.03 18.55 -12.32
CA MET A 364 -3.70 18.16 -13.57
C MET A 364 -4.18 16.73 -13.56
N LEU A 365 -3.42 15.78 -13.00
CA LEU A 365 -3.88 14.41 -12.81
C LEU A 365 -5.12 14.36 -11.91
N TYR A 366 -5.17 15.19 -10.85
CA TYR A 366 -6.31 15.21 -9.95
C TYR A 366 -7.54 15.92 -10.52
N ALA A 367 -7.34 17.01 -11.25
CA ALA A 367 -8.42 17.73 -11.92
C ALA A 367 -9.15 16.85 -12.95
N HIS A 368 -8.45 15.84 -13.51
CA HIS A 368 -9.01 14.85 -14.42
C HIS A 368 -9.42 13.54 -13.73
N GLY A 369 -9.59 13.53 -12.41
CA GLY A 369 -9.87 12.30 -11.65
C GLY A 369 -11.06 11.49 -12.16
N GLU A 370 -12.17 12.15 -12.54
CA GLU A 370 -13.35 11.46 -13.10
C GLU A 370 -13.10 10.90 -14.50
N LEU A 371 -12.41 11.65 -15.36
CA LEU A 371 -11.97 11.15 -16.67
C LEU A 371 -11.08 9.91 -16.50
N LEU A 372 -10.07 10.00 -15.62
CA LEU A 372 -9.17 8.88 -15.35
C LEU A 372 -9.91 7.66 -14.78
N LYS A 373 -10.89 7.88 -13.90
CA LYS A 373 -11.74 6.83 -13.34
C LYS A 373 -12.56 6.13 -14.42
N ALA A 374 -13.11 6.87 -15.39
CA ALA A 374 -13.83 6.29 -16.53
C ALA A 374 -12.94 5.36 -17.39
N HIS A 375 -11.62 5.58 -17.36
CA HIS A 375 -10.60 4.74 -18.00
C HIS A 375 -9.98 3.70 -17.05
N GLY A 376 -10.62 3.40 -15.92
CA GLY A 376 -10.15 2.40 -14.95
C GLY A 376 -8.92 2.82 -14.13
N ILE A 377 -8.55 4.11 -14.15
CA ILE A 377 -7.40 4.64 -13.41
C ILE A 377 -7.89 5.35 -12.15
N ALA A 378 -7.89 4.63 -11.03
CA ALA A 378 -8.26 5.20 -9.74
C ALA A 378 -7.22 6.24 -9.25
N LYS A 379 -7.69 7.37 -8.71
CA LYS A 379 -6.85 8.43 -8.13
C LYS A 379 -5.91 7.91 -7.03
N MET A 380 -6.36 6.95 -6.23
CA MET A 380 -5.51 6.30 -5.21
C MET A 380 -4.28 5.64 -5.83
N ASN A 381 -4.39 5.01 -7.01
CA ASN A 381 -3.25 4.36 -7.66
C ASN A 381 -2.19 5.37 -8.11
N ILE A 382 -2.62 6.59 -8.45
CA ILE A 382 -1.71 7.69 -8.74
C ILE A 382 -0.98 8.13 -7.47
N ASN A 383 -1.65 8.14 -6.31
CA ASN A 383 -1.11 8.62 -5.04
C ASN A 383 -0.16 7.62 -4.35
N PHE A 384 -0.54 6.34 -4.29
CA PHE A 384 0.15 5.32 -3.49
C PHE A 384 1.22 4.58 -4.27
N ALA A 385 0.88 4.16 -5.49
CA ALA A 385 1.80 3.36 -6.27
C ALA A 385 2.81 4.23 -7.00
N HIS A 386 2.44 5.47 -7.36
CA HIS A 386 3.16 6.32 -8.31
C HIS A 386 3.76 5.50 -9.46
N GLY A 387 3.06 4.43 -9.86
CA GLY A 387 3.60 3.45 -10.77
C GLY A 387 3.94 4.19 -12.06
N PRO A 388 5.19 4.20 -12.53
CA PRO A 388 5.53 4.95 -13.72
C PRO A 388 4.63 4.58 -14.91
N HIS A 389 4.12 3.35 -14.94
CA HIS A 389 3.13 2.89 -15.91
C HIS A 389 1.73 3.49 -15.71
N VAL A 390 1.22 3.59 -14.48
CA VAL A 390 -0.09 4.20 -14.16
C VAL A 390 -0.08 5.69 -14.50
N VAL A 391 0.98 6.41 -14.12
CA VAL A 391 1.12 7.83 -14.42
C VAL A 391 1.21 8.06 -15.94
N ARG A 392 2.00 7.25 -16.66
CA ARG A 392 2.04 7.30 -18.13
C ARG A 392 0.68 7.02 -18.76
N ALA A 393 -0.07 6.03 -18.25
CA ALA A 393 -1.41 5.73 -18.74
C ALA A 393 -2.36 6.91 -18.52
N ALA A 394 -2.34 7.50 -17.32
CA ALA A 394 -3.14 8.68 -17.02
C ALA A 394 -2.79 9.88 -17.92
N CYS A 395 -1.49 10.12 -18.15
CA CYS A 395 -1.02 11.16 -19.07
C CYS A 395 -1.52 10.94 -20.50
N ARG A 396 -1.55 9.69 -21.00
CA ARG A 396 -2.11 9.38 -22.33
C ARG A 396 -3.61 9.68 -22.43
N VAL A 397 -4.37 9.36 -21.38
CA VAL A 397 -5.82 9.67 -21.33
C VAL A 397 -6.03 11.19 -21.34
N ILE A 398 -5.27 11.95 -20.56
CA ILE A 398 -5.33 13.43 -20.57
C ILE A 398 -4.91 13.99 -21.93
N ASP A 399 -3.89 13.42 -22.56
CA ASP A 399 -3.45 13.83 -23.90
C ASP A 399 -4.56 13.63 -24.94
N ALA A 400 -5.29 12.52 -24.87
CA ALA A 400 -6.37 12.19 -25.81
C ALA A 400 -7.65 13.00 -25.55
N GLU A 401 -8.09 13.08 -24.30
CA GLU A 401 -9.47 13.49 -23.95
C GLU A 401 -9.54 14.62 -22.91
N GLY A 402 -8.42 14.95 -22.28
CA GLY A 402 -8.39 15.96 -21.22
C GLY A 402 -8.72 17.37 -21.72
N SER A 403 -9.04 18.26 -20.79
CA SER A 403 -9.15 19.70 -21.07
C SER A 403 -8.17 20.44 -20.16
N LEU A 404 -7.31 21.27 -20.75
CA LEU A 404 -6.39 22.07 -19.95
C LEU A 404 -7.12 23.28 -19.37
N PRO A 405 -6.81 23.68 -18.13
CA PRO A 405 -7.39 24.88 -17.52
C PRO A 405 -6.90 26.15 -18.23
N SER A 406 -7.58 27.28 -18.00
CA SER A 406 -7.14 28.59 -18.48
C SER A 406 -5.92 29.10 -17.70
N GLY A 407 -5.19 30.06 -18.29
CA GLY A 407 -4.11 30.77 -17.60
C GLY A 407 -4.58 31.51 -16.33
N GLU A 408 -5.85 31.94 -16.28
CA GLU A 408 -6.46 32.53 -15.07
C GLU A 408 -6.55 31.52 -13.93
N LYS A 409 -7.02 30.29 -14.20
CA LYS A 409 -7.05 29.21 -13.20
C LYS A 409 -5.64 28.86 -12.71
N LEU A 410 -4.63 28.93 -13.59
CA LEU A 410 -3.24 28.78 -13.18
C LEU A 410 -2.80 29.91 -12.25
N ALA A 411 -3.11 31.16 -12.58
CA ALA A 411 -2.76 32.32 -11.74
C ALA A 411 -3.36 32.18 -10.33
N THR A 412 -4.66 31.87 -10.23
CA THR A 412 -5.32 31.62 -8.95
C THR A 412 -4.61 30.50 -8.16
N TRP A 413 -4.25 29.40 -8.82
CA TRP A 413 -3.53 28.32 -8.15
C TRP A 413 -2.14 28.74 -7.66
N LEU A 414 -1.39 29.54 -8.44
CA LEU A 414 -0.08 30.05 -8.04
C LEU A 414 -0.21 30.99 -6.83
N ASP A 415 -1.22 31.85 -6.81
CA ASP A 415 -1.53 32.75 -5.69
C ASP A 415 -1.90 31.97 -4.43
N GLU A 416 -2.64 30.88 -4.56
CA GLU A 416 -2.99 29.99 -3.43
C GLU A 416 -1.77 29.22 -2.89
N LYS A 417 -0.88 28.74 -3.76
CA LYS A 417 0.27 27.90 -3.33
C LYS A 417 1.42 28.69 -2.77
N SER A 418 1.61 29.93 -3.21
CA SER A 418 2.77 30.72 -2.80
C SER A 418 2.83 30.98 -1.28
N PRO A 419 1.74 31.43 -0.60
CA PRO A 419 1.73 31.62 0.84
C PRO A 419 2.01 30.33 1.63
N TYR A 420 1.49 29.20 1.16
CA TYR A 420 1.76 27.90 1.79
C TYR A 420 3.24 27.52 1.68
N ILE A 421 3.86 27.66 0.50
CA ILE A 421 5.28 27.35 0.31
C ILE A 421 6.16 28.22 1.21
N LEU A 422 5.89 29.53 1.27
CA LEU A 422 6.62 30.47 2.12
C LEU A 422 6.43 30.14 3.61
N GLY A 423 5.20 29.85 4.04
CA GLY A 423 4.91 29.47 5.42
C GLY A 423 5.58 28.15 5.82
N PHE A 424 5.61 27.17 4.92
CA PHE A 424 6.32 25.90 5.12
C PHE A 424 7.82 26.14 5.30
N VAL A 425 8.44 26.91 4.41
CA VAL A 425 9.88 27.20 4.46
C VAL A 425 10.23 27.98 5.71
N ASP A 426 9.51 29.06 6.03
CA ASP A 426 9.75 29.86 7.24
C ASP A 426 9.63 29.01 8.52
N LYS A 427 8.58 28.22 8.65
CA LYS A 427 8.37 27.34 9.80
C LYS A 427 9.52 26.35 9.99
N TRP A 428 9.87 25.62 8.92
CA TRP A 428 10.83 24.52 9.04
C TRP A 428 12.29 25.00 8.97
N ALA A 429 12.57 26.18 8.42
CA ALA A 429 13.88 26.83 8.53
C ALA A 429 14.22 27.19 9.97
N ARG A 430 13.25 27.74 10.74
CA ARG A 430 13.44 28.02 12.17
C ARG A 430 13.82 26.76 12.94
N ALA A 431 13.14 25.65 12.66
CA ALA A 431 13.47 24.36 13.29
C ALA A 431 14.92 23.89 13.00
N VAL A 432 15.51 24.29 11.86
CA VAL A 432 16.93 24.02 11.56
C VAL A 432 17.85 25.00 12.27
N GLN A 433 17.47 26.27 12.38
CA GLN A 433 18.24 27.28 13.12
C GLN A 433 18.30 26.94 14.62
N ASP A 434 17.19 26.43 15.17
CA ASP A 434 17.09 26.05 16.58
C ASP A 434 17.89 24.77 16.91
N ASP A 435 18.08 23.86 15.94
CA ASP A 435 18.77 22.58 16.14
C ASP A 435 19.52 22.10 14.89
N PRO A 436 20.61 22.79 14.48
CA PRO A 436 21.31 22.49 13.23
C PRO A 436 22.07 21.15 13.26
N GLN A 437 22.24 20.54 14.44
CA GLN A 437 22.91 19.26 14.58
C GLN A 437 22.03 18.08 14.17
N HIS A 438 20.71 18.22 14.35
CA HIS A 438 19.75 17.13 14.13
C HIS A 438 18.70 17.45 13.07
N CYS A 439 18.50 18.73 12.75
CA CYS A 439 17.65 19.19 11.68
C CYS A 439 18.50 19.64 10.49
N ARG A 440 18.10 19.25 9.28
CA ARG A 440 18.83 19.62 8.06
C ARG A 440 17.90 19.97 6.90
N ILE A 441 18.22 21.07 6.22
CA ILE A 441 17.67 21.38 4.89
C ILE A 441 18.34 20.48 3.86
N LEU A 442 17.55 19.76 3.09
CA LEU A 442 18.00 18.90 2.02
C LEU A 442 17.43 19.39 0.68
N ARG A 443 18.31 19.71 -0.26
CA ARG A 443 17.88 20.01 -1.63
C ARG A 443 17.68 18.73 -2.42
N TYR A 444 16.77 18.81 -3.39
CA TYR A 444 16.42 17.68 -4.24
C TYR A 444 17.64 16.98 -4.86
N ASP A 445 18.60 17.74 -5.38
CA ASP A 445 19.77 17.18 -6.08
C ASP A 445 20.79 16.54 -5.12
N ASP A 446 20.78 16.93 -3.84
CA ASP A 446 21.64 16.38 -2.80
C ASP A 446 21.09 15.08 -2.19
N THR A 447 19.88 14.65 -2.59
CA THR A 447 19.19 13.52 -1.97
C THR A 447 20.03 12.22 -1.95
N PRO A 448 20.73 11.82 -3.03
CA PRO A 448 21.56 10.61 -3.01
C PRO A 448 22.69 10.69 -1.97
N GLY A 449 23.34 11.86 -1.84
CA GLY A 449 24.39 12.08 -0.85
C GLY A 449 23.86 12.01 0.57
N ALA A 450 22.71 12.63 0.82
CA ALA A 450 22.08 12.62 2.13
C ALA A 450 21.63 11.21 2.57
N VAL A 451 21.15 10.37 1.65
CA VAL A 451 20.86 8.95 1.95
C VAL A 451 22.09 8.27 2.54
N LEU A 452 23.25 8.38 1.90
CA LEU A 452 24.49 7.76 2.38
C LEU A 452 24.92 8.31 3.74
N GLU A 453 24.81 9.61 3.93
CA GLU A 453 25.15 10.25 5.21
C GLU A 453 24.28 9.76 6.36
N MET A 454 22.97 9.63 6.13
CA MET A 454 22.03 9.12 7.14
C MET A 454 22.29 7.66 7.49
N LEU A 455 22.82 6.85 6.55
CA LEU A 455 23.14 5.44 6.81
C LEU A 455 24.47 5.24 7.54
N LYS A 456 25.38 6.22 7.49
CA LYS A 456 26.73 6.11 8.08
C LYS A 456 26.74 5.68 9.55
N PRO A 457 25.87 6.20 10.45
CA PRO A 457 25.84 5.75 11.85
C PRO A 457 25.39 4.29 12.03
N LEU A 458 24.56 3.77 11.11
CA LEU A 458 24.01 2.41 11.16
C LEU A 458 24.93 1.38 10.50
N GLU A 459 25.76 1.81 9.54
CA GLU A 459 26.58 0.95 8.67
C GLU A 459 27.41 -0.12 9.41
N PRO A 460 28.07 0.18 10.55
CA PRO A 460 28.81 -0.84 11.31
C PRO A 460 27.93 -2.00 11.82
N SER A 461 26.66 -1.71 12.10
CA SER A 461 25.69 -2.63 12.68
C SER A 461 24.83 -3.35 11.63
N LEU A 462 24.92 -2.96 10.35
CA LEU A 462 24.13 -3.57 9.27
C LEU A 462 24.73 -4.92 8.82
N PRO A 463 23.93 -5.88 8.33
CA PRO A 463 24.46 -7.12 7.76
C PRO A 463 25.37 -6.89 6.55
N LYS A 464 26.34 -7.81 6.32
CA LYS A 464 27.26 -7.75 5.15
C LYS A 464 26.53 -7.55 3.80
N PRO A 465 25.42 -8.27 3.50
CA PRO A 465 24.71 -8.06 2.24
C PRO A 465 24.12 -6.64 2.09
N VAL A 466 23.65 -6.04 3.19
CA VAL A 466 23.11 -4.68 3.19
C VAL A 466 24.24 -3.66 2.92
N ARG A 467 25.38 -3.80 3.59
CA ARG A 467 26.57 -2.95 3.33
C ARG A 467 27.02 -3.02 1.88
N ALA A 468 27.05 -4.21 1.29
CA ALA A 468 27.42 -4.36 -0.12
C ALA A 468 26.46 -3.60 -1.07
N ARG A 469 25.15 -3.56 -0.76
CA ARG A 469 24.18 -2.73 -1.52
C ARG A 469 24.46 -1.24 -1.35
N ILE A 470 24.81 -0.79 -0.14
CA ILE A 470 25.18 0.60 0.15
C ILE A 470 26.45 0.99 -0.63
N ASP A 471 27.47 0.12 -0.63
CA ASP A 471 28.71 0.33 -1.37
C ASP A 471 28.46 0.44 -2.88
N ALA A 472 27.63 -0.46 -3.44
CA ALA A 472 27.23 -0.39 -4.85
C ALA A 472 26.49 0.91 -5.17
N PHE A 473 25.53 1.32 -4.33
CA PHE A 473 24.83 2.59 -4.49
C PHE A 473 25.78 3.78 -4.41
N ARG A 474 26.78 3.75 -3.52
CA ARG A 474 27.82 4.79 -3.43
C ARG A 474 28.59 4.94 -4.74
N SER A 475 28.92 3.83 -5.41
CA SER A 475 29.61 3.82 -6.70
C SER A 475 28.73 4.24 -7.89
N ASP A 476 27.44 3.97 -7.85
CA ASP A 476 26.52 4.20 -8.97
C ASP A 476 25.54 5.37 -8.77
N ARG A 477 25.68 6.15 -7.70
CA ARG A 477 24.68 7.16 -7.29
C ARG A 477 24.29 8.14 -8.43
N ASP A 478 25.28 8.59 -9.20
CA ASP A 478 25.08 9.59 -10.27
C ASP A 478 24.36 8.99 -11.50
N LYS A 479 24.38 7.65 -11.63
CA LYS A 479 23.64 6.92 -12.68
C LYS A 479 22.20 6.65 -12.25
N ILE A 480 21.98 6.40 -10.96
CA ILE A 480 20.69 6.03 -10.38
C ILE A 480 19.78 7.25 -10.27
N PHE A 481 20.31 8.37 -9.81
CA PHE A 481 19.55 9.61 -9.67
C PHE A 481 19.74 10.50 -10.90
N LYS A 482 18.65 10.74 -11.62
CA LYS A 482 18.63 11.67 -12.75
C LYS A 482 17.64 12.78 -12.44
N ALA A 483 18.17 13.93 -12.04
CA ALA A 483 17.36 15.13 -11.87
C ALA A 483 16.68 15.49 -13.20
N ARG A 484 15.45 16.00 -13.09
CA ARG A 484 14.73 16.56 -14.25
C ARG A 484 15.52 17.75 -14.76
N GLN A 485 15.86 17.76 -16.04
CA GLN A 485 16.68 18.81 -16.67
C GLN A 485 15.85 19.97 -17.22
N ASP A 486 14.58 19.73 -17.53
CA ASP A 486 13.65 20.75 -18.03
C ASP A 486 12.45 20.87 -17.08
N PRO A 487 12.25 22.03 -16.41
CA PRO A 487 11.14 22.25 -15.51
C PRO A 487 9.78 22.34 -16.22
N PHE A 488 9.71 22.39 -17.55
CA PHE A 488 8.45 22.45 -18.30
C PHE A 488 8.07 21.11 -18.97
N HIS A 489 8.97 20.12 -18.97
CA HIS A 489 8.69 18.80 -19.53
C HIS A 489 7.86 17.85 -18.62
N SER A 490 6.70 17.39 -19.07
CA SER A 490 5.86 16.39 -18.40
C SER A 490 5.76 15.09 -19.21
N GLN A 491 5.29 14.00 -18.58
CA GLN A 491 4.98 12.75 -19.30
C GLN A 491 3.76 12.87 -20.24
N SER A 492 2.95 13.91 -20.07
CA SER A 492 1.86 14.27 -20.99
C SER A 492 2.34 15.36 -21.95
N ARG A 493 2.08 15.16 -23.24
CA ARG A 493 2.41 16.15 -24.28
C ARG A 493 1.61 17.44 -24.06
N ARG A 494 0.31 17.34 -23.82
CA ARG A 494 -0.56 18.52 -23.62
C ARG A 494 -0.17 19.29 -22.36
N ILE A 495 0.12 18.61 -21.26
CA ILE A 495 0.61 19.27 -20.05
C ILE A 495 1.97 19.95 -20.33
N THR A 496 2.86 19.33 -21.10
CA THR A 496 4.14 19.95 -21.50
C THR A 496 3.93 21.21 -22.33
N GLU A 497 3.06 21.16 -23.35
CA GLU A 497 2.71 22.31 -24.18
C GLU A 497 2.12 23.45 -23.33
N PHE A 498 1.23 23.13 -22.38
CA PHE A 498 0.68 24.10 -21.44
C PHE A 498 1.75 24.73 -20.54
N LEU A 499 2.65 23.90 -19.99
CA LEU A 499 3.74 24.39 -19.14
C LEU A 499 4.68 25.34 -19.90
N HIS A 500 4.96 25.07 -21.18
CA HIS A 500 5.72 25.99 -22.03
C HIS A 500 4.94 27.26 -22.38
N LEU A 501 3.65 27.14 -22.69
CA LEU A 501 2.79 28.30 -22.97
C LEU A 501 2.73 29.27 -21.78
N GLU A 502 2.68 28.74 -20.56
CA GLU A 502 2.59 29.52 -19.32
C GLU A 502 3.95 29.68 -18.60
N ALA A 503 5.06 29.46 -19.30
CA ALA A 503 6.39 29.41 -18.69
C ALA A 503 6.75 30.70 -17.93
N ASP A 504 6.42 31.87 -18.48
CA ASP A 504 6.71 33.16 -17.86
C ASP A 504 5.97 33.36 -16.54
N ARG A 505 4.74 32.85 -16.41
CA ARG A 505 3.98 32.91 -15.14
C ARG A 505 4.63 32.05 -14.08
N PHE A 506 5.06 30.83 -14.43
CA PHE A 506 5.77 29.96 -13.49
C PHE A 506 7.10 30.56 -13.06
N ARG A 507 7.88 31.15 -13.98
CA ARG A 507 9.13 31.85 -13.65
C ARG A 507 8.89 33.04 -12.74
N HIS A 508 7.93 33.89 -13.07
CA HIS A 508 7.59 35.05 -12.26
C HIS A 508 7.15 34.68 -10.83
N ALA A 509 6.33 33.62 -10.70
CA ALA A 509 5.93 33.11 -9.39
C ALA A 509 7.12 32.54 -8.60
N ALA A 510 8.00 31.77 -9.25
CA ALA A 510 9.21 31.23 -8.65
C ALA A 510 10.17 32.34 -8.16
N GLU A 511 10.41 33.36 -8.99
CA GLU A 511 11.23 34.53 -8.62
C GLU A 511 10.62 35.31 -7.46
N THR A 512 9.29 35.44 -7.45
CA THR A 512 8.56 36.11 -6.35
C THR A 512 8.70 35.32 -5.06
N LEU A 513 8.58 33.99 -5.09
CA LEU A 513 8.87 33.13 -3.94
C LEU A 513 10.30 33.34 -3.43
N CYS A 514 11.30 33.33 -4.30
CA CYS A 514 12.69 33.57 -3.90
C CYS A 514 12.89 34.95 -3.25
N ARG A 515 12.26 36.01 -3.78
CA ARG A 515 12.37 37.36 -3.20
C ARG A 515 11.64 37.51 -1.87
N GLN A 516 10.52 36.81 -1.69
CA GLN A 516 9.71 36.89 -0.47
C GLN A 516 10.20 35.94 0.63
N ASP A 517 10.99 34.92 0.28
CA ASP A 517 11.59 33.99 1.24
C ASP A 517 12.62 34.69 2.14
N ARG A 518 12.19 34.97 3.37
CA ARG A 518 13.02 35.61 4.41
C ARG A 518 14.16 34.73 4.91
N THR A 519 14.11 33.43 4.64
CA THR A 519 15.12 32.46 5.09
C THR A 519 16.28 32.35 4.09
N GLY A 520 16.08 32.81 2.85
CA GLY A 520 17.05 32.69 1.75
C GLY A 520 17.26 31.26 1.24
N LEU A 521 16.52 30.27 1.75
CA LEU A 521 16.69 28.86 1.40
C LEU A 521 16.23 28.53 -0.02
N LEU A 522 15.25 29.28 -0.55
CA LEU A 522 14.74 29.10 -1.92
C LEU A 522 15.62 29.75 -2.99
N ALA A 523 16.39 30.79 -2.65
CA ALA A 523 17.14 31.59 -3.63
C ALA A 523 18.52 31.01 -4.01
N GLY A 524 19.02 30.00 -3.29
CA GLY A 524 20.41 29.57 -3.41
C GLY A 524 20.69 28.40 -4.34
N GLY A 525 19.78 28.03 -5.23
CA GLY A 525 19.86 26.86 -6.11
C GLY A 525 20.72 27.04 -7.35
#